data_AF-A0A8T6UBE5-F1
#
_entry.id   AF-A0A8T6UBE5-F1
#
_cell.length_a   1.000
_cell.length_b   1.000
_cell.length_c   1.000
_cell.angle_alpha   90.00
_cell.angle_beta   90.00
_cell.angle_gamma   90.00
#
_symmetry.space_group_name_H-M   'P 1'
#
loop_
_entity.id
_entity.type
_entity.pdbx_description
1 polymer ?
#
loop_
_entity_poly.entity_id
_entity_poly.type
_entity_poly.pdbx_seq_one_letter_code
_entity_poly.pdbx_strand_id
1 'polypeptide(L)'
;MTELVIRHLRGMPEFELAVAFQEEVWGAGFSERVPRSLMKVTQRLGGVVAGAFDAGGGMVGFVYGITGVEAGRLVHWSDILAVS
;
A
#
# COMPACT_ATOMS: atom_id res chain seq x y z
N MET A 1 1.96 23.17 -7.47
CA MET A 1 1.69 21.72 -7.41
C MET A 1 2.89 21.08 -6.78
N THR A 2 2.73 20.39 -5.66
CA THR A 2 3.81 19.62 -5.04
C THR A 2 4.17 18.47 -5.97
N GLU A 3 5.47 18.27 -6.24
CA GLU A 3 5.92 17.13 -7.01
C GLU A 3 5.71 15.85 -6.19
N LEU A 4 4.95 14.90 -6.73
CA LEU A 4 4.66 13.63 -6.10
C LEU A 4 5.27 12.49 -6.91
N VAL A 5 5.97 11.59 -6.23
CA VAL A 5 6.46 10.34 -6.82
C VAL A 5 5.53 9.22 -6.40
N ILE A 6 4.79 8.65 -7.36
CA ILE A 6 3.91 7.50 -7.13
C ILE A 6 4.59 6.25 -7.67
N ARG A 7 4.73 5.23 -6.83
CA ARG A 7 5.44 4.00 -7.19
C ARG A 7 5.14 2.85 -6.24
N HIS A 8 5.48 1.64 -6.66
CA HIS A 8 5.54 0.49 -5.77
C HIS A 8 6.49 0.71 -4.59
N LEU A 9 6.15 0.09 -3.47
CA LEU A 9 7.00 0.08 -2.28
C LEU A 9 8.25 -0.79 -2.51
N ARG A 10 9.37 -0.36 -1.94
CA ARG A 10 10.71 -0.93 -2.13
C ARG A 10 11.22 -1.54 -0.84
N GLY A 11 10.81 -2.79 -0.61
CA GLY A 11 11.33 -3.61 0.46
C GLY A 11 10.78 -3.26 1.84
N MET A 12 11.38 -3.87 2.87
CA MET A 12 10.86 -3.84 4.23
C MET A 12 10.73 -2.43 4.83
N PRO A 13 11.70 -1.50 4.66
CA PRO A 13 11.59 -0.16 5.26
C PRO A 13 10.34 0.59 4.81
N GLU A 14 9.96 0.48 3.53
CA GLU A 14 8.78 1.16 3.02
C GLU A 14 7.47 0.41 3.35
N PHE A 15 7.52 -0.90 3.54
CA PHE A 15 6.39 -1.63 4.10
C PHE A 15 6.13 -1.23 5.56
N GLU A 16 7.17 -0.99 6.35
CA GLU A 16 7.05 -0.49 7.72
C GLU A 16 6.48 0.92 7.74
N LEU A 17 6.95 1.79 6.83
CA LEU A 17 6.38 3.13 6.63
C LEU A 17 4.88 3.05 6.28
N ALA A 18 4.49 2.14 5.37
CA ALA A 18 3.08 1.97 5.02
C ALA A 18 2.23 1.45 6.18
N VAL A 19 2.75 0.59 7.06
CA VAL A 19 2.01 0.18 8.28
C VAL A 19 1.78 1.38 9.19
N ALA A 20 2.81 2.19 9.44
CA ALA A 20 2.70 3.39 10.26
C ALA A 20 1.72 4.40 9.65
N PHE A 21 1.79 4.61 8.33
CA PHE A 21 0.91 5.54 7.61
C PHE A 21 -0.57 5.15 7.67
N GLN A 22 -0.89 3.84 7.56
CA GLN A 22 -2.27 3.37 7.73
C GLN A 22 -2.80 3.71 9.14
N GLU A 23 -1.98 3.55 10.19
CA GLU A 23 -2.36 3.89 11.56
C GLU A 23 -2.44 5.42 11.79
N GLU A 24 -1.60 6.20 11.12
CA GLU A 24 -1.69 7.67 11.13
C GLU A 24 -3.02 8.15 10.53
N VAL A 25 -3.43 7.61 9.38
CA VAL A 25 -4.63 8.03 8.66
C VAL A 25 -5.92 7.58 9.36
N TRP A 26 -5.97 6.36 9.89
CA TRP A 26 -7.19 5.79 10.50
C TRP A 26 -7.20 5.80 12.03
N GLY A 27 -6.11 6.19 12.66
CA GLY A 27 -5.98 6.29 14.11
C GLY A 27 -5.34 5.07 14.77
N ALA A 28 -4.87 5.30 16.01
CA ALA A 28 -4.15 4.31 16.80
C ALA A 28 -4.96 3.02 17.00
N GLY A 29 -4.32 1.88 16.76
CA GLY A 29 -4.95 0.56 16.90
C GLY A 29 -5.81 0.12 15.73
N PHE A 30 -5.74 0.78 14.56
CA PHE A 30 -6.44 0.35 13.35
C PHE A 30 -6.16 -1.14 13.04
N SER A 31 -7.21 -1.97 13.16
CA SER A 31 -7.09 -3.44 13.13
C SER A 31 -6.96 -4.02 11.73
N GLU A 32 -7.53 -3.35 10.73
CA GLU A 32 -7.56 -3.80 9.32
C GLU A 32 -6.32 -3.35 8.53
N ARG A 33 -5.28 -2.84 9.20
CA ARG A 33 -4.03 -2.48 8.53
C ARG A 33 -3.43 -3.69 7.80
N VAL A 34 -3.02 -3.48 6.56
CA VAL A 34 -2.34 -4.51 5.78
C VAL A 34 -0.94 -4.73 6.37
N PRO A 35 -0.59 -5.95 6.82
CA PRO A 35 0.72 -6.22 7.40
C PRO A 35 1.80 -6.33 6.32
N ARG A 36 3.04 -6.01 6.70
CA ARG A 36 4.25 -6.07 5.84
C ARG A 36 4.45 -7.40 5.10
N SER A 37 4.11 -8.52 5.74
CA SER A 37 4.21 -9.86 5.15
C SER A 37 3.25 -10.02 3.98
N LEU A 38 2.03 -9.51 4.12
CA LEU A 38 1.01 -9.58 3.08
C LEU A 38 1.36 -8.64 1.93
N MET A 39 1.79 -7.40 2.22
CA MET A 39 2.34 -6.48 1.21
C MET A 39 3.44 -7.12 0.35
N LYS A 40 4.42 -7.77 1.01
CA LYS A 40 5.53 -8.45 0.33
C LYS A 40 5.04 -9.55 -0.62
N VAL A 41 4.11 -10.40 -0.17
CA VAL A 41 3.58 -11.50 -0.98
C VAL A 41 2.70 -10.98 -2.11
N THR A 42 1.82 -10.02 -1.84
CA THR A 42 0.93 -9.42 -2.83
C THR A 42 1.72 -8.79 -3.99
N GLN A 43 2.77 -8.01 -3.69
CA GLN A 43 3.61 -7.43 -4.74
C GLN A 43 4.34 -8.52 -5.56
N ARG A 44 4.79 -9.61 -4.91
CA ARG A 44 5.40 -10.76 -5.60
C ARG A 44 4.41 -11.48 -6.54
N LEU A 45 3.13 -11.48 -6.20
CA LEU A 45 2.06 -12.11 -6.97
C LEU A 45 1.45 -11.17 -8.04
N GLY A 46 2.01 -9.98 -8.23
CA GLY A 46 1.54 -9.01 -9.23
C GLY A 46 0.39 -8.11 -8.75
N GLY A 47 0.09 -8.11 -7.46
CA GLY A 47 -0.82 -7.14 -6.85
C GLY A 47 -0.22 -5.74 -6.74
N VAL A 48 -1.08 -4.77 -6.43
CA VAL A 48 -0.70 -3.37 -6.27
C VAL A 48 -0.35 -3.11 -4.81
N VAL A 49 0.88 -2.68 -4.57
CA VAL A 49 1.34 -2.19 -3.27
C VAL A 49 2.19 -0.96 -3.54
N ALA A 50 1.59 0.22 -3.43
CA ALA A 50 2.20 1.47 -3.87
C ALA A 50 1.97 2.61 -2.88
N GLY A 51 2.88 3.57 -2.90
CA GLY A 51 2.80 4.80 -2.13
C GLY A 51 2.96 6.03 -3.01
N ALA A 52 2.44 7.15 -2.53
CA ALA A 52 2.72 8.49 -3.03
C ALA A 52 3.67 9.19 -2.05
N PHE A 53 4.76 9.75 -2.58
CA PHE A 53 5.81 10.39 -1.80
C PHE A 53 5.97 11.85 -2.20
N ASP A 54 6.08 12.74 -1.23
CA ASP A 54 6.44 14.14 -1.47
C ASP A 54 7.94 14.34 -1.72
N ALA A 55 8.35 15.59 -1.99
CA ALA A 55 9.75 15.94 -2.23
C ALA A 55 10.67 15.69 -1.01
N GLY A 56 10.12 15.63 0.20
CA GLY A 56 10.85 15.28 1.43
C GLY A 56 10.97 13.77 1.65
N GLY A 57 10.34 12.95 0.80
CA GLY A 57 10.27 11.50 0.97
C GLY A 57 9.19 11.04 1.96
N GLY A 58 8.33 11.95 2.42
CA GLY A 58 7.18 11.62 3.26
C GLY A 58 6.12 10.88 2.45
N MET A 59 5.58 9.79 3.01
CA MET A 59 4.44 9.11 2.41
C MET A 59 3.18 9.95 2.68
N VAL A 60 2.49 10.35 1.62
CA VAL A 60 1.23 11.11 1.66
C VAL A 60 0.06 10.31 1.09
N GLY A 61 0.33 9.10 0.63
CA GLY A 61 -0.70 8.18 0.15
C GLY A 61 -0.21 6.74 0.08
N PHE A 62 -1.14 5.80 0.26
CA PHE A 62 -0.91 4.37 0.19
C PHE A 62 -2.10 3.69 -0.49
N VAL A 63 -1.82 2.76 -1.40
CA VAL A 63 -2.84 1.92 -2.04
C VAL A 63 -2.39 0.47 -2.04
N TYR A 64 -3.35 -0.41 -1.72
CA TYR A 64 -3.17 -1.84 -1.67
C TYR A 64 -4.31 -2.57 -2.40
N GLY A 65 -3.94 -3.51 -3.26
CA GLY A 65 -4.87 -4.38 -3.95
C GLY A 65 -4.22 -5.69 -4.38
N ILE A 66 -5.03 -6.75 -4.42
CA ILE A 66 -4.59 -8.13 -4.62
C ILE A 66 -5.01 -8.62 -6.00
N THR A 67 -4.21 -9.49 -6.61
CA THR A 67 -4.58 -10.22 -7.83
C THR A 67 -4.99 -11.65 -7.48
N GLY A 68 -5.97 -12.18 -8.20
CA GLY A 68 -6.46 -13.54 -8.00
C GLY A 68 -7.10 -14.13 -9.25
N VAL A 69 -7.64 -15.34 -9.12
CA VAL A 69 -8.44 -16.01 -10.15
C VAL A 69 -9.83 -16.26 -9.60
N GLU A 70 -10.85 -15.74 -10.29
CA GLU A 70 -12.25 -15.97 -9.96
C GLU A 70 -13.01 -16.47 -11.20
N ALA A 71 -13.66 -17.63 -11.08
CA ALA A 71 -14.37 -18.28 -12.20
C ALA A 71 -13.51 -18.37 -13.49
N GLY A 72 -12.23 -18.70 -13.34
CA GLY A 72 -11.28 -18.84 -14.45
C GLY A 72 -10.78 -17.52 -15.05
N ARG A 73 -11.14 -16.36 -14.48
CA ARG A 73 -10.68 -15.05 -14.93
C ARG A 73 -9.73 -14.41 -13.93
N LEU A 74 -8.72 -13.70 -14.43
CA LEU A 74 -7.89 -12.85 -13.59
C LEU A 74 -8.72 -11.69 -13.05
N VAL A 75 -8.59 -11.43 -11.75
CA VAL A 75 -9.27 -10.32 -11.08
C VAL A 75 -8.27 -9.47 -10.32
N HIS A 76 -8.61 -8.20 -10.16
CA HIS A 76 -7.96 -7.28 -9.24
C HIS A 76 -8.98 -6.87 -8.17
N TRP A 77 -8.62 -7.08 -6.92
CA TRP A 77 -9.41 -6.65 -5.76
C TRP A 77 -8.74 -5.42 -5.15
N SER A 78 -9.44 -4.28 -5.16
CA SER A 78 -9.04 -3.06 -4.45
C SER A 78 -9.50 -3.18 -3.00
N ASP A 79 -8.58 -3.01 -2.05
CA ASP A 79 -8.86 -3.25 -0.63
C ASP A 79 -8.69 -1.98 0.20
N ILE A 80 -7.52 -1.33 0.12
CA ILE A 80 -7.19 -0.16 0.97
C ILE A 80 -6.67 1.01 0.14
N LEU A 81 -7.17 2.22 0.45
CA LEU A 81 -6.64 3.52 0.01
C LEU A 81 -6.57 4.46 1.21
N ALA A 82 -5.37 4.96 1.54
CA ALA A 82 -5.12 6.00 2.54
C ALA A 82 -4.50 7.24 1.87
N VAL A 83 -4.92 8.43 2.29
CA VAL A 83 -4.40 9.74 1.82
C VAL A 83 -4.41 10.71 3.01
N SER A 84 -3.36 11.50 3.19
CA SER A 84 -3.30 12.60 4.17
C SER A 84 -3.13 13.98 3.54
#